data_AF-H3H6F0-F1
#
_entry.id   AF-H3H6F0-F1
#
_cell.length_a   1.000
_cell.length_b   1.000
_cell.length_c   1.000
_cell.angle_alpha   90.00
_cell.angle_beta   90.00
_cell.angle_gamma   90.00
#
_symmetry.space_group_name_H-M   'P 1'
#
loop_
_entity.id
_entity.type
_entity.pdbx_description
1 polymer ?
#
loop_
_entity_poly.entity_id
_entity_poly.type
_entity_poly.pdbx_seq_one_letter_code
_entity_poly.pdbx_strand_id
1 'polypeptide(L)'
;MMDDMLAGWLDFTKSPYSLFKSLNLDKAGDDLLSSPILSTWVKYMNQFNEKLPTKKTTMIETFMKSYNDETLTKMLNAAKKVPATEQLATNLEKAKSALFSKWMVEGITPAYLFKNVLKLDPATMASSPNTNIWRSYYIAYDKAYPGKLFSFNP
;
A
#
# COMPACT_ATOMS: atom_id res chain seq x y z
N MET A 1 22.48 6.88 17.99
CA MET A 1 22.29 7.29 16.58
C MET A 1 20.98 6.82 15.98
N MET A 2 20.70 5.51 15.83
CA MET A 2 19.40 5.04 15.30
C MET A 2 18.23 5.39 16.22
N ASP A 3 18.44 5.24 17.53
CA ASP A 3 17.43 5.54 18.55
C ASP A 3 17.18 7.04 18.70
N ASP A 4 18.20 7.89 18.49
CA ASP A 4 18.07 9.35 18.51
C ASP A 4 17.31 9.88 17.27
N MET A 5 17.53 9.26 16.10
CA MET A 5 16.76 9.57 14.89
C MET A 5 15.28 9.17 15.04
N LEU A 6 15.01 8.02 15.67
CA LEU A 6 13.64 7.62 15.99
C LEU A 6 13.01 8.59 17.00
N ALA A 7 13.74 8.99 18.05
CA ALA A 7 13.28 9.98 19.03
C ALA A 7 12.93 11.34 18.39
N GLY A 8 13.71 11.79 17.41
CA GLY A 8 13.40 13.00 16.62
C GLY A 8 12.20 12.86 15.68
N TRP A 9 11.79 11.65 15.30
CA TRP A 9 10.60 11.39 14.47
C TRP A 9 9.34 11.09 15.30
N LEU A 10 9.49 10.85 16.60
CA LEU A 10 8.40 10.53 17.53
C LEU A 10 7.44 11.71 17.82
N ASP A 11 7.63 12.88 17.20
CA ASP A 11 6.59 13.91 17.16
C ASP A 11 5.41 13.52 16.25
N PHE A 12 5.55 12.44 15.48
CA PHE A 12 4.56 11.88 14.54
C PHE A 12 4.01 12.91 13.55
N THR A 13 4.76 13.97 13.27
CA THR A 13 4.38 15.02 12.30
C THR A 13 4.32 14.47 10.88
N LYS A 14 5.14 13.46 10.57
CA LYS A 14 5.15 12.78 9.27
C LYS A 14 4.33 11.50 9.30
N SER A 15 3.40 11.34 8.35
CA SER A 15 2.77 10.04 8.13
C SER A 15 3.82 8.99 7.73
N PRO A 16 3.59 7.69 7.99
CA PRO A 16 4.51 6.64 7.55
C PRO A 16 4.78 6.71 6.04
N TYR A 17 3.77 7.02 5.21
CA TYR A 17 3.97 7.24 3.78
C TYR A 17 4.93 8.40 3.47
N SER A 18 4.83 9.53 4.18
CA SER A 18 5.72 10.69 3.97
C SER A 18 7.16 10.38 4.38
N LEU A 19 7.34 9.62 5.47
CA LEU A 19 8.67 9.17 5.89
C LEU A 19 9.24 8.15 4.90
N PHE A 20 8.44 7.23 4.37
CA PHE A 20 8.85 6.25 3.36
C PHE A 20 9.52 6.93 2.17
N LYS A 21 8.90 8.00 1.66
CA LYS A 21 9.45 8.83 0.58
C LYS A 21 10.69 9.63 0.99
N SER A 22 10.69 10.17 2.21
CA SER A 22 11.86 10.92 2.73
C SER A 22 13.10 10.02 2.83
N LEU A 23 12.89 8.70 3.03
CA LEU A 23 13.93 7.68 3.05
C LEU A 23 14.26 7.12 1.65
N ASN A 24 13.67 7.68 0.59
CA ASN A 24 13.77 7.22 -0.80
C ASN A 24 13.40 5.73 -1.01
N LEU A 25 12.60 5.14 -0.11
CA LEU A 25 12.17 3.75 -0.24
C LEU A 25 11.12 3.58 -1.36
N ASP A 26 10.51 4.66 -1.84
CA ASP A 26 9.65 4.69 -3.03
C ASP A 26 10.44 4.60 -4.35
N LYS A 27 11.76 4.72 -4.28
CA LYS A 27 12.68 4.63 -5.43
C LYS A 27 13.63 3.44 -5.34
N ALA A 28 13.54 2.64 -4.27
CA ALA A 28 14.44 1.51 -4.04
C ALA A 28 14.24 0.37 -5.04
N GLY A 29 13.07 0.27 -5.69
CA GLY A 29 12.79 -0.77 -6.67
C GLY A 29 12.99 -2.16 -6.08
N ASP A 30 13.62 -3.07 -6.82
CA ASP A 30 13.82 -4.46 -6.42
C ASP A 30 14.61 -4.62 -5.10
N ASP A 31 15.43 -3.64 -4.72
CA ASP A 31 16.21 -3.64 -3.47
C ASP A 31 15.39 -3.24 -2.22
N LEU A 32 14.11 -2.88 -2.39
CA LEU A 32 13.28 -2.42 -1.29
C LEU A 32 13.22 -3.42 -0.13
N LEU A 33 12.98 -4.70 -0.41
CA LEU A 33 12.75 -5.71 0.62
C LEU A 33 14.04 -6.17 1.31
N SER A 34 15.21 -5.95 0.69
CA SER A 34 16.52 -6.20 1.28
C SER A 34 17.09 -4.97 1.99
N SER A 35 16.48 -3.80 1.81
CA SER A 35 16.95 -2.54 2.38
C SER A 35 16.92 -2.55 3.91
N PRO A 36 18.05 -2.31 4.61
CA PRO A 36 18.06 -2.20 6.07
C PRO A 36 17.24 -1.00 6.56
N ILE A 37 17.07 0.03 5.72
CA ILE A 37 16.27 1.23 6.01
C ILE A 37 14.79 0.86 6.12
N LEU A 38 14.31 -0.15 5.37
CA LEU A 38 12.93 -0.62 5.46
C LEU A 38 12.59 -1.07 6.89
N SER A 39 13.50 -1.77 7.57
CA SER A 39 13.28 -2.23 8.95
C SER A 39 13.04 -1.07 9.93
N THR A 40 13.69 0.06 9.70
CA THR A 40 13.56 1.28 10.51
C THR A 40 12.21 1.94 10.26
N TRP A 41 11.83 2.03 8.99
CA TRP A 41 10.53 2.54 8.59
C TRP A 41 9.38 1.71 9.17
N VAL A 42 9.52 0.38 9.22
CA VAL A 42 8.52 -0.52 9.84
C VAL A 42 8.35 -0.25 11.32
N LYS A 43 9.45 -0.10 12.07
CA LYS A 43 9.39 0.26 13.50
C LYS A 43 8.65 1.57 13.71
N TYR A 44 8.95 2.58 12.90
CA TYR A 44 8.24 3.86 12.93
C TYR A 44 6.75 3.71 12.63
N MET A 45 6.40 2.98 11.56
CA MET A 45 5.01 2.74 11.17
C MET A 45 4.23 2.07 12.31
N ASN A 46 4.82 1.08 12.98
CA ASN A 46 4.17 0.38 14.09
C ASN A 46 3.89 1.33 15.26
N GLN A 47 4.88 2.13 15.68
CA GLN A 47 4.71 3.12 16.74
C GLN A 47 3.70 4.21 16.36
N PHE A 48 3.72 4.68 15.11
CA PHE A 48 2.73 5.62 14.58
C PHE A 48 1.32 5.03 14.65
N ASN A 49 1.13 3.77 14.25
CA ASN A 49 -0.16 3.09 14.28
C ASN A 49 -0.69 2.87 15.70
N GLU A 50 0.20 2.60 16.67
CA GLU A 50 -0.16 2.47 18.08
C GLU A 50 -0.61 3.80 18.69
N LYS A 51 0.07 4.90 18.34
CA LYS A 51 -0.21 6.24 18.88
C LYS A 51 -1.36 6.94 18.17
N LEU A 52 -1.55 6.68 16.88
CA LEU A 52 -2.58 7.31 16.03
C LEU A 52 -3.43 6.24 15.31
N PRO A 53 -4.22 5.43 16.03
CA PRO A 53 -4.94 4.29 15.46
C PRO A 53 -5.97 4.66 14.38
N THR A 54 -6.47 5.90 14.39
CA THR A 54 -7.39 6.44 13.36
C THR A 54 -6.69 6.82 12.06
N LYS A 55 -5.36 6.93 12.06
CA LYS A 55 -4.53 7.27 10.89
C LYS A 55 -3.63 6.12 10.44
N LYS A 56 -3.87 4.91 10.97
CA LYS A 56 -3.00 3.76 10.74
C LYS A 56 -2.89 3.39 9.27
N THR A 57 -1.78 2.77 8.91
CA THR A 57 -1.52 2.20 7.58
C THR A 57 -0.78 0.88 7.71
N THR A 58 -0.82 0.06 6.67
CA THR A 58 -0.01 -1.15 6.56
C THR A 58 1.18 -0.95 5.62
N MET A 59 2.13 -1.89 5.67
CA MET A 59 3.23 -1.96 4.72
C MET A 59 2.72 -2.07 3.28
N ILE A 60 1.76 -2.98 3.04
CA ILE A 60 1.25 -3.21 1.68
C ILE A 60 0.48 -1.99 1.13
N GLU A 61 -0.29 -1.28 1.96
CA GLU A 61 -0.94 -0.02 1.55
C GLU A 61 0.08 1.05 1.17
N THR A 62 1.17 1.17 1.93
CA THR A 62 2.25 2.11 1.61
C THR A 62 2.93 1.75 0.29
N PHE A 63 3.15 0.46 0.04
CA PHE A 63 3.78 0.00 -1.20
C PHE A 63 2.88 0.23 -2.40
N MET A 64 1.58 -0.08 -2.31
CA MET A 64 0.63 0.21 -3.39
C MET A 64 0.48 1.71 -3.66
N LYS A 65 0.68 2.58 -2.66
CA LYS A 65 0.73 4.04 -2.86
C LYS A 65 1.99 4.51 -3.57
N SER A 66 3.08 3.76 -3.46
CA SER A 66 4.41 4.14 -3.94
C SER A 66 4.71 3.56 -5.32
N TYR A 67 4.23 2.34 -5.58
CA TYR A 67 4.46 1.57 -6.79
C TYR A 67 3.12 1.24 -7.45
N ASN A 68 3.04 1.40 -8.77
CA ASN A 68 1.86 0.93 -9.51
C ASN A 68 1.76 -0.61 -9.42
N ASP A 69 0.60 -1.16 -9.79
CA ASP A 69 0.31 -2.58 -9.61
C ASP A 69 1.31 -3.51 -10.31
N GLU A 70 1.69 -3.15 -11.54
CA GLU A 70 2.59 -3.92 -12.38
C GLU A 70 4.00 -3.95 -11.78
N THR A 71 4.53 -2.78 -11.43
CA THR A 71 5.84 -2.64 -10.79
C THR A 71 5.89 -3.38 -9.46
N LEU A 72 4.88 -3.18 -8.59
CA LEU A 72 4.84 -3.87 -7.31
C LEU A 72 4.78 -5.39 -7.48
N THR A 73 3.98 -5.88 -8.42
CA THR A 73 3.88 -7.33 -8.69
C THR A 73 5.20 -7.89 -9.21
N LYS A 74 5.89 -7.18 -10.11
CA LYS A 74 7.23 -7.56 -10.60
C LYS A 74 8.25 -7.62 -9.46
N MET A 75 8.30 -6.61 -8.60
CA MET A 75 9.19 -6.55 -7.44
C MET A 75 8.94 -7.71 -6.47
N LEU A 76 7.67 -7.98 -6.13
CA LEU A 76 7.32 -9.10 -5.24
C LEU A 76 7.68 -10.45 -5.86
N ASN A 77 7.47 -10.63 -7.17
CA ASN A 77 7.85 -11.85 -7.88
C ASN A 77 9.38 -12.05 -7.96
N ALA A 78 10.15 -10.97 -8.11
CA ALA A 78 11.61 -11.03 -8.05
C ALA A 78 12.08 -11.41 -6.65
N ALA A 79 11.55 -10.76 -5.62
CA ALA A 79 11.91 -11.02 -4.23
C ALA A 79 11.50 -12.43 -3.74
N LYS A 80 10.46 -13.03 -4.32
CA LYS A 80 10.09 -14.44 -4.09
C LYS A 80 11.16 -15.44 -4.56
N LYS A 81 12.04 -15.06 -5.49
CA LYS A 81 13.11 -15.93 -5.99
C LYS A 81 14.38 -15.88 -5.15
N VAL A 82 14.45 -14.97 -4.18
CA VAL A 82 15.60 -14.78 -3.30
C VAL A 82 15.25 -15.32 -1.91
N PRO A 83 15.95 -16.33 -1.39
CA PRO A 83 15.60 -16.98 -0.11
C PRO A 83 15.45 -16.00 1.06
N ALA A 84 16.27 -14.95 1.11
CA ALA A 84 16.23 -13.95 2.19
C ALA A 84 14.96 -13.08 2.20
N THR A 85 14.29 -12.90 1.05
CA THR A 85 13.11 -12.03 0.91
C THR A 85 11.83 -12.79 0.56
N GLU A 86 11.94 -14.10 0.28
CA GLU A 86 10.85 -14.93 -0.22
C GLU A 86 9.61 -14.90 0.69
N GLN A 87 9.81 -15.13 1.98
CA GLN A 87 8.72 -15.18 2.94
C GLN A 87 8.01 -13.83 3.09
N LEU A 88 8.77 -12.74 3.12
CA LEU A 88 8.21 -11.38 3.24
C LEU A 88 7.42 -11.02 1.98
N ALA A 89 7.98 -11.28 0.79
CA ALA A 89 7.32 -11.02 -0.48
C ALA A 89 6.00 -11.82 -0.62
N THR A 90 6.02 -13.10 -0.21
CA THR A 90 4.82 -13.95 -0.18
C THR A 90 3.76 -13.41 0.79
N ASN A 91 4.16 -12.95 1.97
CA ASN A 91 3.24 -12.38 2.95
C ASN A 91 2.62 -11.07 2.46
N LEU A 92 3.39 -10.23 1.75
CA LEU A 92 2.89 -8.98 1.18
C LEU A 92 1.86 -9.21 0.07
N GLU A 93 2.10 -10.18 -0.82
CA GLU A 93 1.12 -10.55 -1.82
C GLU A 93 -0.17 -11.11 -1.20
N LYS A 94 -0.04 -11.97 -0.18
CA LYS A 94 -1.19 -12.47 0.59
C LYS A 94 -1.95 -11.33 1.26
N ALA A 95 -1.25 -10.35 1.85
CA ALA A 95 -1.85 -9.20 2.49
C ALA A 95 -2.63 -8.32 1.50
N LYS A 96 -2.09 -8.09 0.29
CA LYS A 96 -2.78 -7.39 -0.80
C LYS A 96 -4.07 -8.11 -1.19
N SER A 97 -3.97 -9.41 -1.44
CA SER A 97 -5.12 -10.24 -1.82
C SER A 97 -6.18 -10.26 -0.72
N ALA A 98 -5.79 -10.45 0.54
CA ALA A 98 -6.70 -10.44 1.67
C ALA A 98 -7.41 -9.09 1.85
N LEU A 99 -6.72 -7.97 1.64
CA LEU A 99 -7.33 -6.64 1.68
C LEU A 99 -8.41 -6.49 0.59
N PHE A 100 -8.11 -6.91 -0.64
CA PHE A 100 -9.06 -6.81 -1.75
C PHE A 100 -10.25 -7.76 -1.54
N SER A 101 -10.00 -9.01 -1.15
CA SER A 101 -11.05 -9.97 -0.82
C SER A 101 -11.95 -9.45 0.31
N LYS A 102 -11.36 -8.85 1.36
CA LYS A 102 -12.12 -8.23 2.43
C LYS A 102 -13.06 -7.14 1.91
N TRP A 103 -12.56 -6.21 1.11
CA TRP A 103 -13.40 -5.16 0.51
C TRP A 103 -14.52 -5.74 -0.36
N MET A 104 -14.24 -6.78 -1.14
CA MET A 104 -15.26 -7.45 -1.96
C MET A 104 -16.34 -8.12 -1.10
N VAL A 105 -15.95 -8.81 -0.02
CA VAL A 105 -16.89 -9.41 0.95
C VAL A 105 -17.73 -8.35 1.66
N GLU A 106 -17.14 -7.20 1.96
CA GLU A 106 -17.84 -6.04 2.53
C GLU A 106 -18.70 -5.29 1.51
N GLY A 107 -18.78 -5.74 0.25
CA GLY A 107 -19.60 -5.13 -0.80
C GLY A 107 -19.07 -3.79 -1.31
N ILE A 108 -17.80 -3.48 -1.06
CA ILE A 108 -17.15 -2.24 -1.51
C ILE A 108 -16.98 -2.30 -3.03
N THR A 109 -17.76 -1.53 -3.77
CA THR A 109 -17.57 -1.40 -5.23
C THR A 109 -16.39 -0.48 -5.54
N PRO A 110 -15.77 -0.55 -6.73
CA PRO A 110 -14.71 0.39 -7.10
C PRO A 110 -15.16 1.86 -7.06
N ALA A 111 -16.43 2.15 -7.36
CA ALA A 111 -17.00 3.49 -7.22
C ALA A 111 -17.10 3.93 -5.75
N TYR A 112 -17.53 3.03 -4.86
CA TYR A 112 -17.57 3.31 -3.42
C TYR A 112 -16.17 3.48 -2.83
N LEU A 113 -15.22 2.61 -3.20
CA LEU A 113 -13.82 2.71 -2.79
C LEU A 113 -13.22 4.06 -3.19
N PHE A 114 -13.44 4.48 -4.44
CA PHE A 114 -12.98 5.75 -4.98
C PHE A 114 -13.43 6.93 -4.12
N LYS A 115 -14.74 7.07 -3.90
CA LYS A 115 -15.34 8.25 -3.27
C LYS A 115 -15.26 8.24 -1.74
N ASN A 116 -15.55 7.10 -1.10
CA ASN A 116 -15.81 7.07 0.35
C ASN A 116 -14.60 6.59 1.16
N VAL A 117 -13.84 5.63 0.62
CA VAL A 117 -12.71 5.03 1.34
C VAL A 117 -11.42 5.78 1.04
N LEU A 118 -11.09 5.94 -0.24
CA LEU A 118 -9.86 6.59 -0.68
C LEU A 118 -10.01 8.11 -0.85
N LYS A 119 -11.25 8.61 -0.84
CA LYS A 119 -11.62 10.02 -0.98
C LYS A 119 -10.93 10.69 -2.16
N LEU A 120 -10.92 9.98 -3.30
CA LEU A 120 -10.39 10.47 -4.55
C LEU A 120 -11.37 11.46 -5.20
N ASP A 121 -10.82 12.46 -5.85
CA ASP A 121 -11.56 13.42 -6.67
C ASP A 121 -11.13 13.22 -8.13
N PRO A 122 -12.06 13.11 -9.10
CA PRO A 122 -11.72 12.90 -10.50
C PRO A 122 -10.76 13.95 -11.08
N ALA A 123 -10.84 15.20 -10.63
CA ALA A 123 -9.98 16.29 -11.10
C ALA A 123 -8.55 16.20 -10.53
N THR A 124 -8.36 15.58 -9.37
CA THR A 124 -7.06 15.56 -8.68
C THR A 124 -6.47 14.16 -8.47
N MET A 125 -7.20 13.10 -8.85
CA MET A 125 -6.79 11.71 -8.60
C MET A 125 -5.42 11.40 -9.20
N ALA A 126 -5.05 11.96 -10.35
CA ALA A 126 -3.75 11.70 -10.98
C ALA A 126 -2.56 12.03 -10.05
N SER A 127 -2.73 12.98 -9.14
CA SER A 127 -1.70 13.39 -8.17
C SER A 127 -1.82 12.68 -6.81
N SER A 128 -2.91 11.94 -6.59
CA SER A 128 -3.14 11.25 -5.32
C SER A 128 -2.38 9.92 -5.28
N PRO A 129 -1.63 9.64 -4.19
CA PRO A 129 -0.98 8.34 -4.02
C PRO A 129 -1.97 7.18 -3.90
N ASN A 130 -3.22 7.46 -3.51
CA ASN A 130 -4.26 6.43 -3.39
C ASN A 130 -4.76 5.91 -4.74
N THR A 131 -4.45 6.59 -5.84
CA THR A 131 -4.95 6.23 -7.17
C THR A 131 -4.46 4.87 -7.64
N ASN A 132 -3.24 4.49 -7.26
CA ASN A 132 -2.71 3.17 -7.57
C ASN A 132 -3.51 2.07 -6.85
N ILE A 133 -3.85 2.27 -5.57
CA ILE A 133 -4.71 1.33 -4.81
C ILE A 133 -6.05 1.14 -5.53
N TRP A 134 -6.68 2.25 -5.94
CA TRP A 134 -7.96 2.19 -6.64
C TRP A 134 -7.86 1.40 -7.96
N ARG A 135 -6.84 1.67 -8.78
CA ARG A 135 -6.63 0.94 -10.06
C ARG A 135 -6.41 -0.55 -9.84
N SER A 136 -5.55 -0.91 -8.89
CA SER A 136 -5.29 -2.29 -8.51
C SER A 136 -6.57 -3.02 -8.08
N TYR A 137 -7.38 -2.35 -7.25
CA TYR A 137 -8.64 -2.92 -6.79
C TYR A 137 -9.67 -3.04 -7.90
N TYR A 138 -9.78 -2.04 -8.78
CA TYR A 138 -10.69 -2.05 -9.93
C TYR A 138 -10.42 -3.27 -10.82
N ILE A 139 -9.16 -3.52 -11.16
CA ILE A 139 -8.75 -4.67 -12.00
C ILE A 139 -9.08 -6.00 -11.29
N ALA A 140 -8.78 -6.10 -9.99
CA ALA A 140 -9.10 -7.30 -9.22
C ALA A 140 -10.62 -7.54 -9.14
N TYR A 141 -11.40 -6.48 -8.98
CA TYR A 141 -12.86 -6.53 -8.90
C TYR A 141 -13.48 -6.93 -10.24
N ASP A 142 -13.04 -6.34 -11.36
CA ASP A 142 -13.53 -6.71 -12.69
C ASP A 142 -13.29 -8.19 -13.00
N LYS A 143 -12.10 -8.68 -12.65
CA LYS A 143 -11.74 -10.11 -12.79
C LYS A 143 -12.63 -11.01 -11.93
N ALA A 144 -12.94 -10.60 -10.70
CA ALA A 144 -13.77 -11.39 -9.78
C ALA A 144 -15.27 -11.34 -10.13
N TYR A 145 -15.72 -10.23 -10.72
CA TYR A 145 -17.12 -9.96 -11.04
C TYR A 145 -17.28 -9.44 -12.47
N PRO A 146 -16.98 -10.25 -13.51
CA PRO A 146 -17.02 -9.79 -14.89
C PRO A 146 -18.39 -9.21 -15.25
N GLY A 147 -18.39 -8.03 -15.90
CA GLY A 147 -19.61 -7.36 -16.36
C GLY A 147 -20.38 -6.58 -15.29
N LYS A 148 -20.02 -6.67 -14.00
CA LYS A 148 -20.70 -5.91 -12.92
C LYS A 148 -20.35 -4.43 -12.87
N LEU A 149 -19.26 -4.02 -13.50
CA LEU A 149 -18.85 -2.61 -13.55
C LEU A 149 -19.65 -1.78 -14.56
N PHE A 150 -20.23 -2.45 -15.56
CA PHE A 150 -20.99 -1.84 -16.64
C PHE A 150 -22.42 -2.39 -16.75
N SER A 151 -22.92 -3.06 -15.71
CA SER A 151 -24.31 -3.50 -15.69
C SER A 151 -25.22 -2.27 -15.70
N PHE A 152 -25.67 -1.89 -16.89
CA PHE A 152 -26.81 -1.01 -17.07
C PHE A 152 -27.99 -1.69 -16.38
N ASN A 153 -28.56 -1.00 -15.39
CA ASN A 153 -29.86 -1.36 -14.86
C ASN A 153 -30.85 -0.43 -15.59
N PRO A 154 -31.50 -0.89 -16.68
CA PRO A 154 -32.45 -0.08 -17.43
C PRO A 154 -33.67 0.33 -16.60
#